data_AF-A0A1F8H996-F1
#
_entry.id   AF-A0A1F8H996-F1
#
_cell.length_a   1.000
_cell.length_b   1.000
_cell.length_c   1.000
_cell.angle_alpha   90.00
_cell.angle_beta   90.00
_cell.angle_gamma   90.00
#
_symmetry.space_group_name_H-M   'P 1'
#
loop_
_entity.id
_entity.type
_entity.pdbx_description
1 polymer ?
#
loop_
_entity_poly.entity_id
_entity_poly.type
_entity_poly.pdbx_seq_one_letter_code
_entity_poly.pdbx_strand_id
1 'polypeptide(L)' 'MDKIIQFLKEVRVELAKVSWPTRNQTVLYTLVVIGISVFMAVFLGLMDFGYKFMIDKFLL' A
#
# COMPACT_ATOMS: atom_id res chain seq x y z
N MET A 1 -17.89 32.66 -12.14
CA MET A 1 -16.70 31.78 -12.08
C MET A 1 -15.88 31.99 -10.81
N ASP A 2 -16.04 33.11 -10.11
CA ASP A 2 -15.28 33.45 -8.89
C ASP A 2 -15.54 32.54 -7.69
N LYS A 3 -16.75 31.99 -7.55
CA LYS A 3 -17.10 31.07 -6.44
C LYS A 3 -16.25 29.79 -6.41
N ILE A 4 -15.90 29.24 -7.57
CA ILE A 4 -15.10 28.01 -7.66
C ILE A 4 -13.64 28.28 -7.28
N ILE A 5 -13.11 29.44 -7.73
CA ILE A 5 -11.74 29.88 -7.39
C ILE A 5 -11.64 30.19 -5.90
N GLN A 6 -12.65 30.85 -5.33
CA GLN A 6 -12.79 31.10 -3.90
C GLN A 6 -12.81 29.79 -3.09
N PHE A 7 -13.63 28.82 -3.52
CA PHE A 7 -13.73 27.50 -2.89
C PHE A 7 -12.39 26.74 -2.90
N LEU A 8 -11.68 26.71 -4.04
CA LEU A 8 -10.36 26.06 -4.11
C LEU A 8 -9.32 26.76 -3.21
N LYS A 9 -9.43 28.08 -3.05
CA LYS A 9 -8.56 28.86 -2.15
C LYS A 9 -8.83 28.50 -0.69
N GLU A 10 -10.09 28.39 -0.29
CA GLU A 10 -10.49 27.96 1.06
C GLU A 10 -10.05 26.51 1.34
N VAL A 11 -10.24 25.59 0.39
CA VAL A 11 -9.78 24.19 0.50
C VAL A 11 -8.26 24.11 0.69
N ARG A 12 -7.47 24.91 -0.04
CA ARG A 12 -6.01 24.94 0.14
C ARG A 12 -5.60 25.40 1.54
N VAL A 13 -6.32 26.36 2.12
CA VAL A 13 -6.07 26.86 3.48
C VAL A 13 -6.38 25.79 4.52
N GLU A 14 -7.49 25.06 4.37
CA GLU A 14 -7.82 23.96 5.28
C GLU A 14 -6.85 22.77 5.14
N LEU A 15 -6.44 22.42 3.92
CA LEU A 15 -5.45 21.37 3.68
C LEU A 15 -4.07 21.69 4.26
N ALA A 16 -3.75 22.98 4.44
CA ALA A 16 -2.51 23.41 5.08
C ALA A 16 -2.53 23.23 6.61
N LYS A 17 -3.71 23.16 7.23
CA LYS A 17 -3.87 22.86 8.67
C LYS A 17 -3.77 21.36 8.96
N VAL A 18 -3.85 20.51 7.93
CA VAL A 18 -3.71 19.06 8.08
C VAL A 18 -2.26 18.73 8.42
N SER A 19 -2.07 17.96 9.49
CA SER A 19 -0.77 17.44 9.90
C SER A 19 -0.33 16.29 8.98
N TRP A 20 0.26 16.65 7.84
CA TRP A 20 0.84 15.67 6.94
C TRP A 20 2.06 14.99 7.57
N PRO A 21 2.24 13.67 7.35
CA PRO A 21 3.42 12.97 7.83
C PRO A 21 4.69 13.57 7.21
N THR A 22 5.77 13.58 7.98
CA THR A 22 7.07 14.02 7.49
C THR A 22 7.57 13.08 6.39
N ARG A 23 8.42 13.59 5.48
CA ARG A 23 8.98 12.79 4.38
C ARG A 23 9.60 11.47 4.87
N ASN A 24 10.27 11.51 6.02
CA ASN A 24 10.90 10.33 6.62
C ASN A 24 9.87 9.29 7.08
N GLN A 25 8.77 9.73 7.71
CA GLN A 25 7.68 8.84 8.13
C GLN A 25 7.02 8.17 6.93
N THR A 26 6.73 8.93 5.87
CA THR A 26 6.14 8.38 4.64
C THR A 26 7.03 7.31 4.03
N VAL A 27 8.34 7.56 3.90
CA VAL A 27 9.30 6.59 3.35
C VAL A 27 9.37 5.34 4.23
N LEU A 28 9.42 5.49 5.56
CA LEU A 28 9.45 4.36 6.48
C LEU A 28 8.19 3.49 6.33
N TYR A 29 7.00 4.10 6.30
CA TYR A 29 5.76 3.36 6.10
C TYR A 29 5.72 2.64 4.76
N THR A 30 6.18 3.28 3.68
CA THR A 30 6.26 2.62 2.36
C THR A 30 7.22 1.43 2.39
N LEU A 31 8.38 1.54 3.03
CA LEU A 31 9.32 0.42 3.17
C LEU A 31 8.74 -0.75 3.96
N VAL A 32 8.01 -0.46 5.05
CA VAL A 32 7.32 -1.49 5.84
C VAL A 32 6.28 -2.22 4.98
N VAL A 33 5.47 -1.49 4.22
CA VAL A 33 4.47 -2.10 3.32
C VAL A 33 5.15 -2.99 2.28
N ILE A 34 6.20 -2.52 1.63
CA ILE A 34 6.97 -3.32 0.66
C ILE A 34 7.50 -4.59 1.32
N GLY A 35 8.08 -4.50 2.52
CA GLY A 35 8.58 -5.66 3.25
C GLY A 35 7.51 -6.71 3.53
N ILE A 36 6.33 -6.28 4.00
CA ILE A 36 5.20 -7.17 4.28
C ILE A 36 4.66 -7.79 2.99
N SER A 37 4.54 -7.01 1.92
CA SER A 37 4.08 -7.51 0.61
C SER A 37 5.02 -8.58 0.05
N VAL A 38 6.34 -8.38 0.12
CA VAL A 38 7.33 -9.37 -0.31
C VAL A 38 7.24 -10.64 0.55
N PHE A 39 7.13 -10.48 1.87
CA PHE A 39 6.96 -11.60 2.78
C PHE A 39 5.71 -12.43 2.45
N MET A 40 4.58 -11.77 2.23
CA MET A 40 3.33 -12.44 1.85
C MET A 40 3.45 -13.15 0.50
N ALA A 41 4.10 -12.53 -0.49
CA ALA A 41 4.32 -13.13 -1.80
C ALA A 41 5.15 -14.41 -1.72
N VAL A 42 6.22 -14.41 -0.91
CA VAL A 42 7.03 -15.61 -0.68
C VAL A 42 6.23 -16.68 0.06
N PHE A 43 5.51 -16.30 1.12
CA PHE A 43 4.71 -17.23 1.92
C PHE A 43 3.64 -17.94 1.08
N LEU A 44 2.83 -17.17 0.34
CA LEU A 44 1.80 -17.72 -0.53
C LEU A 44 2.41 -18.53 -1.68
N GLY A 45 3.48 -18.03 -2.30
CA GLY A 45 4.17 -18.76 -3.36
C GLY A 45 4.68 -20.13 -2.90
N LEU A 46 5.26 -20.22 -1.70
CA LEU A 46 5.67 -21.50 -1.12
C LEU A 46 4.48 -22.43 -0.88
N MET A 47 3.35 -21.90 -0.39
CA MET A 47 2.13 -22.69 -0.23
C MET A 47 1.61 -23.22 -1.57
N ASP A 48 1.59 -22.39 -2.62
CA ASP A 48 1.17 -22.80 -3.97
C ASP A 48 2.06 -23.92 -4.53
N PHE A 49 3.39 -23.81 -4.35
CA PHE A 49 4.31 -24.88 -4.75
C PHE A 49 4.09 -26.17 -3.95
N GLY A 50 3.87 -26.05 -2.64
CA GLY A 50 3.55 -27.19 -1.78
C GLY A 50 2.26 -27.89 -2.20
N TYR A 51 1.22 -27.13 -2.51
CA TYR A 51 -0.05 -27.67 -3.00
C TYR A 51 0.08 -28.32 -4.37
N LYS A 52 0.81 -27.71 -5.32
CA LYS A 52 1.08 -28.35 -6.62
C LYS A 52 1.76 -29.70 -6.47
N PHE A 53 2.80 -29.78 -5.64
CA PHE A 53 3.50 -31.04 -5.40
C PHE A 53 2.60 -32.11 -4.78
N MET A 54 1.75 -31.73 -3.83
CA MET A 54 0.83 -32.66 -3.17
C MET A 54 -0.25 -33.18 -4.14
N ILE A 55 -0.79 -32.30 -4.99
CA ILE A 55 -1.80 -32.67 -6.00
C ILE A 55 -1.18 -33.58 -7.07
N ASP A 56 -0.03 -33.21 -7.63
CA ASP A 56 0.65 -34.00 -8.69
C ASP A 56 1.02 -35.41 -8.20
N LYS A 57 1.42 -35.56 -6.93
CA LYS A 57 1.80 -36.87 -6.37
C LYS A 57 0.60 -37.73 -5.95
N PHE A 58 -0.58 -37.13 -5.73
CA PHE A 58 -1.76 -37.83 -5.22
C PHE A 58 -2.77 -38.18 -6.32
N LEU A 59 -2.82 -37.38 -7.41
CA LEU A 59 -3.72 -37.62 -8.56
C LEU A 59 -3.07 -38.38 -9.73
N LEU A 60 -1.74 -38.46 -9.79
CA LEU A 60 -0.95 -39.21 -10.78
C LEU A 60 -0.16 -40.32 -10.08
#